data_AF-A0A7C8V893-F1
#
_entry.id   AF-A0A7C8V893-F1
#
_cell.length_a   1.000
_cell.length_b   1.000
_cell.length_c   1.000
_cell.angle_alpha   90.00
_cell.angle_beta   90.00
_cell.angle_gamma   90.00
#
_symmetry.space_group_name_H-M   'P 1'
#
loop_
_entity.id
_entity.type
_entity.pdbx_description
1 polymer ?
#
loop_
_entity_poly.entity_id
_entity_poly.type
_entity_poly.pdbx_seq_one_letter_code
_entity_poly.pdbx_strand_id
1 'polypeptide(L)'
;MDVHTKLIGDRCKVCGCATNACCKRCKVVFYCSEIHRQRHAEKHNEACLEIEAANLNVGDAERAFTHNTGCPERRSIKGMVASIHNGKAPSLENKCLCTGQAHAILFARFNLIRAYLQVNTKCSVANACNVAIETHYLGRCDPMVIRCITANLMIRVGNNQNTYDFIKYWLVNGDQYVCTTKKPEPFLDIRDADAFEPCKNLFDAFEEADMDPPTSFLVPLALLKFKLLADIKQLRNLQLLRTKLPFDVVYLMKPFFHTTDIMEKRKDIRLLDTVSGYEKLIKTLEDDLDLLFEIVGRAFEGQYVV
;
A
#
# COMPACT_ATOMS: atom_id res chain seq x y z
N MET A 1 7.74 -1.60 -6.74
CA MET A 1 6.35 -1.13 -6.59
C MET A 1 6.31 0.34 -6.93
N ASP A 2 5.45 0.76 -7.86
CA ASP A 2 5.24 2.17 -8.18
C ASP A 2 3.73 2.42 -8.15
N VAL A 3 3.27 3.35 -7.32
CA VAL A 3 1.86 3.74 -7.26
C VAL A 3 1.70 4.89 -8.24
N HIS A 4 1.62 4.57 -9.52
CA HIS A 4 1.19 5.54 -10.52
C HIS A 4 -0.31 5.77 -10.36
N THR A 5 -0.68 6.73 -9.52
CA THR A 5 -2.06 7.18 -9.48
C THR A 5 -2.36 7.98 -10.73
N LYS A 6 -3.01 7.34 -11.70
CA LYS A 6 -3.90 8.04 -12.62
C LYS A 6 -5.09 8.51 -11.77
N LEU A 7 -4.88 9.56 -10.97
CA LEU A 7 -5.90 10.13 -10.09
C LEU A 7 -7.10 10.48 -10.98
N ILE A 8 -8.22 9.79 -10.76
CA ILE A 8 -9.51 10.08 -11.37
C ILE A 8 -9.78 11.56 -11.10
N GLY A 9 -9.95 12.34 -12.19
CA GLY A 9 -9.87 13.80 -12.24
C GLY A 9 -10.13 14.52 -10.92
N ASP A 10 -9.12 15.24 -10.45
CA ASP A 10 -9.19 15.98 -9.20
C ASP A 10 -10.36 16.99 -9.23
N ARG A 11 -11.06 17.10 -8.10
CA ARG A 11 -12.27 17.91 -7.98
C ARG A 11 -12.04 19.08 -7.05
N CYS A 12 -12.64 20.23 -7.39
CA CYS A 12 -12.61 21.40 -6.54
C CYS A 12 -13.20 21.06 -5.16
N LYS A 13 -12.45 21.32 -4.09
CA LYS A 13 -12.87 21.01 -2.72
C LYS A 13 -14.15 21.74 -2.28
N VAL A 14 -14.50 22.85 -2.96
CA VAL A 14 -15.66 23.68 -2.62
C VAL A 14 -16.90 23.32 -3.44
N CYS A 15 -16.79 23.15 -4.76
CA CYS A 15 -17.94 22.96 -5.65
C CYS A 15 -17.97 21.60 -6.38
N GLY A 16 -16.94 20.78 -6.26
CA GLY A 16 -16.90 19.43 -6.83
C GLY A 16 -16.70 19.34 -8.36
N CYS A 17 -16.56 20.47 -9.07
CA CYS A 17 -16.24 20.45 -10.50
C CYS A 17 -14.81 19.93 -10.74
N ALA A 18 -14.57 19.37 -11.93
CA ALA A 18 -13.25 18.89 -12.31
C ALA A 18 -12.25 20.06 -12.42
N THR A 19 -11.03 19.88 -11.91
CA THR A 19 -9.95 20.86 -11.98
C THR A 19 -8.60 20.18 -11.76
N ASN A 20 -7.56 20.67 -12.44
CA ASN A 20 -6.18 20.23 -12.21
C ASN A 20 -5.37 21.25 -11.39
N ALA A 21 -5.98 22.38 -11.02
CA ALA A 21 -5.29 23.39 -10.23
C ALA A 21 -5.32 23.02 -8.74
N CYS A 22 -4.12 22.86 -8.15
CA CYS A 22 -3.94 22.53 -6.75
C CYS A 22 -3.36 23.68 -5.92
N CYS A 23 -3.45 23.56 -4.60
CA CYS A 23 -2.75 24.43 -3.67
C CYS A 23 -1.24 24.36 -3.93
N LYS A 24 -0.59 25.51 -4.15
CA LYS A 24 0.84 25.57 -4.50
C LYS A 24 1.76 25.07 -3.39
N ARG A 25 1.32 25.13 -2.13
CA ARG A 25 2.06 24.68 -0.94
C ARG A 25 1.98 23.17 -0.78
N CYS A 26 0.81 22.65 -0.40
CA CYS A 26 0.65 21.23 -0.09
C CYS A 26 0.46 20.31 -1.31
N LYS A 27 0.03 20.86 -2.46
CA LYS A 27 -0.25 20.14 -3.73
C LYS A 27 -1.26 18.99 -3.64
N VAL A 28 -2.02 18.87 -2.55
CA VAL A 28 -2.98 17.77 -2.31
C VAL A 28 -4.45 18.20 -2.22
N VAL A 29 -4.73 19.51 -2.34
CA VAL A 29 -6.09 20.06 -2.38
C VAL A 29 -6.28 20.89 -3.63
N PHE A 30 -7.42 20.70 -4.29
CA PHE A 30 -7.70 21.22 -5.62
C PHE A 30 -8.82 22.27 -5.60
N TYR A 31 -8.66 23.29 -6.44
CA TYR A 31 -9.59 24.42 -6.56
C TYR A 31 -9.76 24.79 -8.02
N CYS A 32 -10.98 25.11 -8.46
CA CYS A 32 -11.21 25.64 -9.81
C CYS A 32 -10.97 27.15 -9.92
N SER A 33 -10.87 27.85 -8.79
CA SER A 33 -10.67 29.29 -8.74
C SER A 33 -9.99 29.72 -7.44
N GLU A 34 -9.40 30.92 -7.46
CA GLU A 34 -8.84 31.57 -6.28
C GLU A 34 -9.90 31.83 -5.21
N ILE A 35 -11.12 32.20 -5.61
CA ILE A 35 -12.25 32.44 -4.71
C ILE A 35 -12.57 31.19 -3.88
N HIS A 36 -12.61 30.01 -4.52
CA HIS A 36 -12.83 28.75 -3.81
C HIS A 36 -11.66 28.37 -2.91
N ARG A 37 -10.43 28.72 -3.27
CA ARG A 37 -9.28 28.54 -2.37
C ARG A 37 -9.42 29.39 -1.12
N GLN A 38 -9.73 30.68 -1.28
CA GLN A 38 -9.93 31.60 -0.15
C GLN A 38 -11.07 31.17 0.76
N ARG A 39 -12.21 30.75 0.18
CA ARG A 39 -13.36 30.24 0.95
C ARG A 39 -13.04 29.01 1.78
N HIS A 40 -12.10 28.17 1.35
CA HIS A 40 -11.68 26.98 2.07
C HIS A 40 -10.44 27.22 2.95
N ALA A 41 -9.85 28.41 2.93
CA ALA A 41 -8.54 28.69 3.54
C ALA A 41 -8.53 28.35 5.04
N GLU A 42 -9.51 28.81 5.82
CA GLU A 42 -9.57 28.57 7.27
C GLU A 42 -9.52 27.07 7.61
N LYS A 43 -10.29 26.24 6.89
CA LYS A 43 -10.33 24.79 7.12
C LYS A 43 -9.11 24.04 6.58
N HIS A 44 -8.38 24.65 5.65
CA HIS A 44 -7.24 24.03 4.98
C HIS A 44 -5.90 24.41 5.61
N ASN A 45 -5.79 25.63 6.14
CA ASN A 45 -4.51 26.30 6.37
C ASN A 45 -3.59 25.54 7.32
N GLU A 46 -4.12 25.02 8.43
CA GLU A 46 -3.35 24.26 9.42
C GLU A 46 -2.66 23.05 8.78
N ALA A 47 -3.45 22.10 8.24
CA ALA A 47 -2.90 20.92 7.56
C ALA A 47 -2.00 21.28 6.34
N CYS A 48 -2.28 22.40 5.67
CA CYS A 48 -1.44 22.88 4.57
C CYS A 48 -0.04 23.28 5.05
N LEU A 49 0.03 24.04 6.14
CA LEU A 49 1.29 24.48 6.75
C LEU A 49 2.05 23.31 7.34
N GLU A 50 1.36 22.33 7.94
CA GLU A 50 1.99 21.11 8.44
C GLU A 50 2.65 20.30 7.33
N ILE A 51 1.98 20.12 6.18
CA ILE A 51 2.56 19.44 5.02
C ILE A 51 3.77 20.22 4.47
N GLU A 52 3.67 21.55 4.40
CA GLU A 52 4.78 22.40 3.95
C GLU A 52 6.01 22.27 4.87
N ALA A 53 5.81 22.40 6.18
CA ALA A 53 6.85 22.24 7.18
C ALA A 53 7.47 20.83 7.16
N ALA A 54 6.64 19.78 7.07
CA ALA A 54 7.13 18.40 7.00
C ALA A 54 7.96 18.14 5.72
N ASN A 55 7.57 18.69 4.58
CA ASN A 55 8.35 18.62 3.34
C ASN A 55 9.70 19.34 3.46
N LEU A 56 9.72 20.52 4.10
CA LEU A 56 10.97 21.25 4.36
C LEU A 56 11.91 20.42 5.25
N ASN A 57 11.38 19.83 6.33
CA ASN A 57 12.14 18.99 7.25
C ASN A 57 12.73 17.74 6.57
N VAL A 58 11.99 17.10 5.66
CA VAL A 58 12.53 16.00 4.83
C VAL A 58 13.69 16.53 3.97
N GLY A 59 13.51 17.66 3.30
CA GLY A 59 14.57 18.27 2.50
C GLY A 59 15.82 18.63 3.30
N ASP A 60 15.66 19.16 4.52
CA ASP A 60 16.77 19.45 5.44
C ASP A 60 17.50 18.18 5.88
N ALA A 61 16.76 17.14 6.27
CA ALA A 61 17.33 15.86 6.68
C ALA A 61 18.11 15.20 5.52
N GLU A 62 17.57 15.20 4.30
CA GLU A 62 18.23 14.65 3.12
C GLU A 62 19.49 15.46 2.72
N ARG A 63 19.46 16.79 2.86
CA ARG A 63 20.64 17.65 2.65
C ARG A 63 21.71 17.36 3.70
N ALA A 64 21.35 17.32 4.97
CA ALA A 64 22.28 17.04 6.08
C ALA A 64 22.97 15.68 5.89
N PHE A 65 22.22 14.68 5.42
CA PHE A 65 22.77 13.37 5.08
C PHE A 65 23.75 13.43 3.89
N THR A 66 23.37 14.12 2.80
CA THR A 66 24.18 14.19 1.58
C THR A 66 25.50 14.95 1.79
N HIS A 67 25.49 15.98 2.65
CA HIS A 67 26.66 16.81 2.95
C HIS A 67 27.57 16.23 4.05
N ASN A 68 27.25 15.07 4.63
CA ASN A 68 28.10 14.44 5.64
C ASN A 68 29.39 13.90 5.00
N THR A 69 30.51 14.58 5.25
CA THR A 69 31.83 14.23 4.70
C THR A 69 32.37 12.90 5.17
N GLY A 70 31.84 12.34 6.27
CA GLY A 70 32.25 11.06 6.87
C GLY A 70 31.44 9.84 6.40
N CYS A 71 30.39 10.02 5.59
CA CYS A 71 29.63 8.89 5.05
C CYS A 71 30.33 8.33 3.79
N PRO A 72 30.71 7.03 3.77
CA PRO A 72 31.31 6.41 2.59
C PRO A 72 30.35 6.33 1.39
N GLU A 73 29.04 6.51 1.61
CA GLU A 73 27.99 6.52 0.59
C GLU A 73 27.52 7.95 0.29
N ARG A 74 28.42 8.81 -0.22
CA ARG A 74 28.10 10.16 -0.72
C ARG A 74 27.20 10.14 -1.96
N ARG A 75 25.99 9.60 -1.85
CA ARG A 75 24.98 9.53 -2.91
C ARG A 75 23.74 10.29 -2.47
N SER A 76 23.06 10.92 -3.42
CA SER A 76 21.74 11.48 -3.15
C SER A 76 20.75 10.37 -2.78
N ILE A 77 19.81 10.66 -1.89
CA ILE A 77 18.74 9.74 -1.47
C ILE A 77 18.01 9.16 -2.68
N LYS A 78 17.69 10.03 -3.66
CA LYS A 78 17.08 9.63 -4.93
C LYS A 78 17.92 8.60 -5.71
N GLY A 79 19.23 8.79 -5.78
CA GLY A 79 20.14 7.84 -6.45
C GLY A 79 20.22 6.50 -5.72
N MET A 80 20.11 6.51 -4.38
CA MET A 80 20.09 5.27 -3.59
C MET A 80 18.79 4.50 -3.79
N VAL A 81 17.63 5.15 -3.65
CA VAL A 81 16.31 4.53 -3.89
C VAL A 81 16.25 3.89 -5.29
N ALA A 82 16.70 4.62 -6.32
CA ALA A 82 16.77 4.09 -7.68
C ALA A 82 17.72 2.88 -7.82
N SER A 83 18.84 2.88 -7.09
CA SER A 83 19.80 1.76 -7.11
C SER A 83 19.23 0.52 -6.43
N ILE A 84 18.48 0.71 -5.33
CA ILE A 84 17.82 -0.37 -4.59
C ILE A 84 16.68 -0.96 -5.43
N HIS A 85 15.86 -0.11 -6.08
CA HIS A 85 14.82 -0.57 -6.99
C HIS A 85 15.34 -1.46 -8.12
N ASN A 86 16.54 -1.17 -8.62
CA ASN A 86 17.17 -1.94 -9.69
C ASN A 86 17.97 -3.16 -9.20
N GLY A 87 17.93 -3.49 -7.89
CA GLY A 87 18.71 -4.57 -7.30
C GLY A 87 20.22 -4.33 -7.32
N LYS A 88 20.67 -3.09 -7.55
CA LYS A 88 22.09 -2.71 -7.74
C LYS A 88 22.78 -2.26 -6.47
N ALA A 89 22.05 -2.08 -5.37
CA ALA A 89 22.63 -1.66 -4.09
C ALA A 89 21.92 -2.33 -2.90
N PRO A 90 22.66 -2.65 -1.82
CA PRO A 90 22.04 -2.93 -0.52
C PRO A 90 21.24 -1.70 -0.04
N SER A 91 20.26 -1.90 0.84
CA SER A 91 19.71 -0.79 1.64
C SER A 91 20.84 -0.09 2.41
N LEU A 92 20.57 1.13 2.89
CA LEU A 92 21.48 1.95 3.70
C LEU A 92 21.98 1.27 5.01
N GLU A 93 21.54 0.05 5.28
CA GLU A 93 21.62 -0.63 6.56
C GLU A 93 23.00 -1.19 6.90
N ASN A 94 23.86 -1.45 5.91
CA ASN A 94 25.14 -2.10 6.21
C ASN A 94 26.22 -1.17 6.78
N LYS A 95 26.06 0.16 6.74
CA LYS A 95 27.02 1.11 7.34
C LYS A 95 26.43 2.43 7.87
N CYS A 96 25.22 2.84 7.43
CA CYS A 96 24.77 4.21 7.62
C CYS A 96 23.50 4.37 8.48
N LEU A 97 22.62 3.36 8.57
CA LEU A 97 21.39 3.48 9.40
C LEU A 97 21.65 3.60 10.91
N CYS A 98 22.80 3.17 11.39
CA CYS A 98 23.21 3.33 12.79
C CYS A 98 23.66 4.77 13.12
N THR A 99 23.64 5.68 12.14
CA THR A 99 23.94 7.09 12.36
C THR A 99 22.63 7.85 12.62
N GLY A 100 22.62 8.76 13.58
CA GLY A 100 21.42 9.56 13.92
C GLY A 100 20.81 10.32 12.73
N GLN A 101 21.57 10.52 11.64
CA GLN A 101 21.10 11.18 10.43
C GLN A 101 20.17 10.32 9.56
N ALA A 102 20.44 9.01 9.44
CA ALA A 102 19.55 8.12 8.71
C ALA A 102 18.20 7.99 9.44
N HIS A 103 18.23 7.88 10.76
CA HIS A 103 17.02 7.93 11.58
C HIS A 103 16.26 9.24 11.41
N ALA A 104 16.96 10.39 11.35
CA ALA A 104 16.32 11.69 11.12
C ALA A 104 15.56 11.76 9.77
N ILE A 105 16.09 11.18 8.70
CA ILE A 105 15.39 11.09 7.41
C ILE A 105 14.12 10.25 7.53
N LEU A 106 14.23 9.06 8.12
CA LEU A 106 13.08 8.14 8.29
C LEU A 106 11.99 8.77 9.15
N PHE A 107 12.37 9.44 10.24
CA PHE A 107 11.47 10.16 11.12
C PHE A 107 10.81 11.36 10.42
N ALA A 108 11.57 12.14 9.64
CA ALA A 108 11.02 13.24 8.86
C ALA A 108 10.00 12.74 7.82
N ARG A 109 10.30 11.63 7.12
CA ARG A 109 9.38 10.98 6.17
C ARG A 109 8.13 10.42 6.86
N PHE A 110 8.27 9.83 8.04
CA PHE A 110 7.13 9.40 8.87
C PHE A 110 6.21 10.58 9.22
N ASN A 111 6.76 11.71 9.67
CA ASN A 111 5.97 12.91 9.95
C ASN A 111 5.30 13.48 8.69
N LEU A 112 5.96 13.41 7.54
CA LEU A 112 5.35 13.80 6.27
C LEU A 112 4.16 12.89 5.89
N ILE A 113 4.26 11.57 6.10
CA ILE A 113 3.15 10.63 5.92
C ILE A 113 1.97 11.05 6.82
N ARG A 114 2.23 11.35 8.11
CA ARG A 114 1.19 11.80 9.05
C ARG A 114 0.54 13.11 8.62
N ALA A 115 1.33 14.09 8.18
CA ALA A 115 0.82 15.39 7.70
C ALA A 115 -0.08 15.21 6.47
N TYR A 116 0.31 14.37 5.50
CA TYR A 116 -0.56 14.04 4.38
C TYR A 116 -1.87 13.39 4.84
N LEU A 117 -1.82 12.49 5.83
CA LEU A 117 -3.01 11.78 6.31
C LEU A 117 -4.06 12.66 7.00
N GLN A 118 -3.71 13.88 7.41
CA GLN A 118 -4.67 14.87 7.92
C GLN A 118 -5.59 15.43 6.81
N VAL A 119 -5.14 15.37 5.55
CA VAL A 119 -5.92 15.85 4.42
C VAL A 119 -6.62 14.67 3.74
N ASN A 120 -7.93 14.56 3.95
CA ASN A 120 -8.72 13.47 3.38
C ASN A 120 -9.02 13.66 1.88
N THR A 121 -8.00 13.48 1.04
CA THR A 121 -8.09 13.48 -0.43
C THR A 121 -7.33 12.28 -1.01
N LYS A 122 -7.73 11.81 -2.19
CA LYS A 122 -7.03 10.71 -2.89
C LYS A 122 -5.57 11.05 -3.17
N CYS A 123 -5.30 12.29 -3.57
CA CYS A 123 -3.94 12.78 -3.81
C CYS A 123 -3.08 12.73 -2.55
N SER A 124 -3.62 13.11 -1.39
CA SER A 124 -2.87 13.03 -0.13
C SER A 124 -2.53 11.59 0.25
N VAL A 125 -3.49 10.66 0.10
CA VAL A 125 -3.25 9.23 0.35
C VAL A 125 -2.22 8.66 -0.62
N ALA A 126 -2.25 9.06 -1.90
CA ALA A 126 -1.26 8.66 -2.89
C ALA A 126 0.15 9.17 -2.53
N ASN A 127 0.28 10.43 -2.15
CA ASN A 127 1.55 11.01 -1.75
C ASN A 127 2.08 10.35 -0.47
N ALA A 128 1.23 10.13 0.54
CA ALA A 128 1.59 9.38 1.74
C ALA A 128 2.08 7.96 1.40
N CYS A 129 1.39 7.27 0.49
CA CYS A 129 1.74 5.92 0.05
C CYS A 129 3.12 5.89 -0.63
N ASN A 130 3.39 6.84 -1.53
CA ASN A 130 4.68 6.94 -2.19
C ASN A 130 5.82 7.19 -1.20
N VAL A 131 5.64 8.13 -0.26
CA VAL A 131 6.64 8.40 0.79
C VAL A 131 6.86 7.14 1.63
N ALA A 132 5.81 6.41 2.00
CA ALA A 132 5.91 5.17 2.78
C ALA A 132 6.70 4.07 2.06
N ILE A 133 6.40 3.82 0.77
CA ILE A 133 7.11 2.82 -0.05
C ILE A 133 8.59 3.17 -0.17
N GLU A 134 8.93 4.42 -0.49
CA GLU A 134 10.33 4.83 -0.57
C GLU A 134 11.04 4.69 0.79
N THR A 135 10.34 4.97 1.89
CA THR A 135 10.89 4.84 3.25
C THR A 135 11.26 3.40 3.58
N HIS A 136 10.48 2.40 3.13
CA HIS A 136 10.84 0.98 3.25
C HIS A 136 12.13 0.63 2.50
N TYR A 137 12.34 1.21 1.32
CA TYR A 137 13.59 0.98 0.59
C TYR A 137 14.81 1.60 1.30
N LEU A 138 14.61 2.68 2.06
CA LEU A 138 15.67 3.29 2.87
C LEU A 138 15.97 2.50 4.14
N GLY A 139 14.96 1.92 4.80
CA GLY A 139 15.11 1.06 5.97
C GLY A 139 14.26 -0.21 5.85
N ARG A 140 14.88 -1.30 5.38
CA ARG A 140 14.24 -2.62 5.16
C ARG A 140 13.84 -3.31 6.44
N CYS A 141 14.47 -2.97 7.56
CA CYS A 141 14.10 -3.48 8.87
C CYS A 141 12.89 -2.74 9.48
N ASP A 142 12.28 -1.83 8.71
CA ASP A 142 11.13 -1.02 9.10
C ASP A 142 11.27 -0.38 10.50
N PRO A 143 12.34 0.40 10.75
CA PRO A 143 12.62 0.94 12.08
C PRO A 143 11.56 1.92 12.59
N MET A 144 10.70 2.45 11.70
CA MET A 144 9.57 3.31 12.03
C MET A 144 8.24 2.55 12.12
N VAL A 145 8.26 1.23 11.94
CA VAL A 145 7.09 0.33 11.97
C VAL A 145 5.97 0.81 11.04
N ILE A 146 6.33 1.36 9.88
CA ILE A 146 5.41 1.95 8.92
C ILE A 146 4.78 0.92 7.99
N ARG A 147 5.17 -0.37 8.05
CA ARG A 147 4.57 -1.44 7.23
C ARG A 147 3.06 -1.56 7.43
N CYS A 148 2.59 -1.36 8.67
CA CYS A 148 1.18 -1.39 9.03
C CYS A 148 0.39 -0.28 8.31
N ILE A 149 0.96 0.92 8.21
CA ILE A 149 0.34 2.06 7.53
C ILE A 149 0.43 1.87 6.00
N THR A 150 1.54 1.32 5.52
CA THR A 150 1.85 1.21 4.09
C THR A 150 0.84 0.34 3.36
N ALA A 151 0.57 -0.88 3.86
CA ALA A 151 -0.41 -1.78 3.25
C ALA A 151 -1.81 -1.13 3.17
N ASN A 152 -2.25 -0.46 4.25
CA ASN A 152 -3.52 0.25 4.27
C ASN A 152 -3.58 1.41 3.27
N LEU A 153 -2.49 2.17 3.10
CA LEU A 153 -2.39 3.22 2.10
C LEU A 153 -2.49 2.66 0.67
N MET A 154 -1.82 1.55 0.39
CA MET A 154 -1.82 0.89 -0.92
C MET A 154 -3.23 0.40 -1.33
N ILE A 155 -4.02 -0.09 -0.38
CA ILE A 155 -5.43 -0.47 -0.63
C ILE A 155 -6.29 0.75 -0.98
N ARG A 156 -6.07 1.88 -0.29
CA ARG A 156 -6.86 3.11 -0.47
C ARG A 156 -6.60 3.79 -1.80
N VAL A 157 -5.40 3.65 -2.35
CA VAL A 157 -5.06 4.13 -3.70
C VAL A 157 -5.50 3.18 -4.81
N GLY A 158 -6.03 1.99 -4.46
CA GLY A 158 -6.49 0.98 -5.40
C GLY A 158 -5.38 0.13 -6.02
N ASN A 159 -4.20 0.09 -5.40
CA ASN A 159 -3.05 -0.70 -5.86
C ASN A 159 -3.10 -2.11 -5.22
N ASN A 160 -4.12 -2.90 -5.56
CA ASN A 160 -4.46 -4.09 -4.80
C ASN A 160 -3.46 -5.24 -5.03
N GLN A 161 -2.96 -5.44 -6.26
CA GLN A 161 -1.98 -6.50 -6.52
C GLN A 161 -0.66 -6.24 -5.77
N ASN A 162 -0.11 -5.03 -5.86
CA ASN A 162 1.12 -4.72 -5.12
C ASN A 162 0.88 -4.73 -3.61
N THR A 163 -0.33 -4.43 -3.13
CA THR A 163 -0.66 -4.58 -1.71
C THR A 163 -0.51 -6.03 -1.28
N TYR A 164 -1.08 -6.97 -2.06
CA TYR A 164 -0.96 -8.39 -1.77
C TYR A 164 0.49 -8.85 -1.72
N ASP A 165 1.25 -8.50 -2.76
CA ASP A 165 2.67 -8.83 -2.87
C ASP A 165 3.49 -8.26 -1.68
N PHE A 166 3.18 -7.03 -1.25
CA PHE A 166 3.79 -6.40 -0.09
C PHE A 166 3.48 -7.15 1.21
N ILE A 167 2.20 -7.48 1.45
CA ILE A 167 1.77 -8.23 2.64
C ILE A 167 2.42 -9.61 2.66
N LYS A 168 2.36 -10.35 1.54
CA LYS A 168 2.94 -11.68 1.41
C LYS A 168 4.45 -11.65 1.70
N TYR A 169 5.16 -10.66 1.17
CA TYR A 169 6.60 -10.53 1.43
C TYR A 169 6.89 -10.42 2.92
N TRP A 170 6.14 -9.58 3.64
CA TRP A 170 6.37 -9.40 5.07
C TRP A 170 5.94 -10.59 5.92
N LEU A 171 4.88 -11.30 5.54
CA LEU A 171 4.45 -12.51 6.26
C LEU A 171 5.43 -13.67 6.05
N VAL A 172 5.97 -13.83 4.85
CA VAL A 172 6.86 -14.97 4.54
C VAL A 172 8.33 -14.68 4.88
N ASN A 173 8.79 -13.43 4.73
CA ASN A 173 10.21 -13.07 4.87
C ASN A 173 10.51 -12.09 6.02
N GLY A 174 9.49 -11.44 6.59
CA GLY A 174 9.58 -10.09 7.17
C GLY A 174 10.58 -9.86 8.31
N ASP A 175 10.75 -10.85 9.20
CA ASP A 175 11.61 -10.69 10.38
C ASP A 175 12.93 -11.46 10.28
N GLN A 176 13.17 -12.15 9.15
CA GLN A 176 14.42 -12.86 8.90
C GLN A 176 15.55 -11.93 8.40
N TYR A 177 15.24 -10.66 8.14
CA TYR A 177 16.21 -9.68 7.66
C TYR A 177 17.11 -9.19 8.77
N VAL A 178 18.29 -9.81 8.88
CA VAL A 178 19.37 -9.24 9.65
C VAL A 178 19.95 -8.07 8.85
N CYS A 179 19.72 -6.83 9.33
CA CYS A 179 20.16 -5.57 8.72
C CYS A 179 21.70 -5.46 8.55
N THR A 180 22.46 -6.46 9.02
CA THR A 180 23.93 -6.53 9.00
C THR A 180 24.48 -7.48 7.93
N THR A 181 23.62 -8.06 7.09
CA THR A 181 24.03 -9.02 6.05
C THR A 181 24.78 -8.33 4.92
N LYS A 182 26.06 -8.68 4.73
CA LYS A 182 26.92 -8.14 3.66
C LYS A 182 26.40 -8.37 2.23
N LYS A 183 25.52 -9.35 2.05
CA LYS A 183 24.81 -9.67 0.81
C LYS A 183 23.32 -9.76 1.13
N PRO A 184 22.58 -8.65 1.08
CA PRO A 184 21.17 -8.71 1.37
C PRO A 184 20.42 -9.35 0.20
N GLU A 185 19.46 -10.20 0.51
CA GLU A 185 18.51 -10.75 -0.47
C GLU A 185 17.71 -9.63 -1.15
N PRO A 186 17.09 -9.91 -2.32
CA PRO A 186 16.16 -8.99 -2.96
C PRO A 186 15.07 -8.53 -1.98
N PHE A 187 14.77 -7.23 -1.97
CA PHE A 187 13.81 -6.64 -1.03
C PHE A 187 12.51 -6.25 -1.72
N LEU A 188 11.40 -6.65 -1.11
CA LEU A 188 10.04 -6.47 -1.64
C LEU A 188 9.96 -6.91 -3.11
N ASP A 189 10.48 -8.10 -3.40
CA ASP A 189 10.71 -8.65 -4.74
C ASP A 189 9.62 -9.62 -5.22
N ILE A 190 8.69 -10.01 -4.34
CA ILE A 190 7.47 -10.71 -4.73
C ILE A 190 6.67 -9.85 -5.71
N ARG A 191 6.24 -10.46 -6.83
CA ARG A 191 5.47 -9.81 -7.89
C ARG A 191 4.39 -10.76 -8.41
N ASP A 192 3.20 -10.20 -8.63
CA ASP A 192 2.07 -10.91 -9.25
C ASP A 192 1.75 -12.24 -8.52
N ALA A 193 1.88 -12.25 -7.19
CA ALA A 193 1.54 -13.41 -6.39
C ALA A 193 0.03 -13.69 -6.46
N ASP A 194 -0.34 -14.97 -6.30
CA ASP A 194 -1.73 -15.39 -6.38
C ASP A 194 -2.53 -14.94 -5.15
N ALA A 195 -3.23 -13.82 -5.26
CA ALA A 195 -4.09 -13.31 -4.18
C ALA A 195 -5.26 -14.24 -3.80
N PHE A 196 -5.52 -15.30 -4.57
CA PHE A 196 -6.51 -16.35 -4.26
C PHE A 196 -5.91 -17.57 -3.56
N GLU A 197 -4.59 -17.61 -3.31
CA GLU A 197 -4.02 -18.66 -2.47
C GLU A 197 -4.63 -18.58 -1.06
N PRO A 198 -4.89 -19.74 -0.41
CA PRO A 198 -5.42 -19.78 0.95
C PRO A 198 -4.53 -19.01 1.92
N CYS A 199 -5.14 -18.22 2.82
CA CYS A 199 -4.43 -17.46 3.84
C CYS A 199 -3.58 -18.35 4.75
N LYS A 200 -4.02 -19.60 4.99
CA LYS A 200 -3.27 -20.56 5.82
C LYS A 200 -1.81 -20.70 5.36
N ASN A 201 -1.58 -20.79 4.05
CA ASN A 201 -0.24 -20.93 3.47
C ASN A 201 0.68 -19.72 3.76
N LEU A 202 0.11 -18.55 4.07
CA LEU A 202 0.88 -17.36 4.45
C LEU A 202 1.30 -17.40 5.92
N PHE A 203 0.67 -18.26 6.72
CA PHE A 203 0.82 -18.33 8.16
C PHE A 203 1.58 -19.56 8.65
N ASP A 204 1.96 -20.49 7.76
CA ASP A 204 2.66 -21.74 8.09
C ASP A 204 3.84 -21.51 9.04
N ALA A 205 4.71 -20.53 8.76
CA ALA A 205 5.88 -20.23 9.59
C ALA A 205 5.53 -19.72 11.00
N PHE A 206 4.38 -19.09 11.18
CA PHE A 206 3.91 -18.62 12.48
C PHE A 206 3.24 -19.76 13.26
N GLU A 207 2.45 -20.59 12.58
CA GLU A 207 1.85 -21.81 13.16
C GLU A 207 2.94 -22.77 13.66
N GLU A 208 4.02 -22.96 12.89
CA GLU A 208 5.19 -23.74 13.31
C GLU A 208 5.92 -23.16 14.53
N ALA A 209 5.90 -21.84 14.68
CA ALA A 209 6.54 -21.12 15.79
C ALA A 209 5.64 -20.97 17.03
N ASP A 210 4.40 -21.49 17.00
CA ASP A 210 3.37 -21.26 18.03
C ASP A 210 3.14 -19.75 18.28
N MET A 211 3.14 -18.99 17.18
CA MET A 211 2.93 -17.54 17.18
C MET A 211 1.76 -17.18 16.26
N ASP A 212 1.05 -16.12 16.62
CA ASP A 212 0.08 -15.55 15.69
C ASP A 212 0.76 -14.57 14.71
N PRO A 213 0.24 -14.47 13.47
CA PRO A 213 0.76 -13.53 12.49
C PRO A 213 0.53 -12.07 12.92
N PRO A 214 1.42 -11.14 12.53
CA PRO A 214 1.31 -9.74 12.92
C PRO A 214 -0.02 -9.10 12.47
N THR A 215 -0.81 -8.69 13.46
CA THR A 215 -2.16 -8.10 13.29
C THR A 215 -2.21 -6.93 12.31
N SER A 216 -1.10 -6.19 12.19
CA SER A 216 -0.93 -5.09 11.25
C SER A 216 -1.19 -5.43 9.77
N PHE A 217 -1.02 -6.68 9.38
CA PHE A 217 -1.30 -7.15 8.02
C PHE A 217 -2.66 -7.84 7.87
N LEU A 218 -3.28 -8.29 8.96
CA LEU A 218 -4.55 -9.02 8.92
C LEU A 218 -5.69 -8.14 8.43
N VAL A 219 -5.78 -6.90 8.92
CA VAL A 219 -6.81 -5.94 8.49
C VAL A 219 -6.72 -5.63 6.98
N PRO A 220 -5.57 -5.18 6.44
CA PRO A 220 -5.48 -4.92 5.00
C PRO A 220 -5.64 -6.20 4.17
N LEU A 221 -5.17 -7.37 4.63
CA LEU A 221 -5.40 -8.64 3.94
C LEU A 221 -6.89 -9.00 3.89
N ALA A 222 -7.62 -8.85 5.00
CA ALA A 222 -9.06 -9.07 5.05
C ALA A 222 -9.80 -8.12 4.10
N LEU A 223 -9.48 -6.82 4.11
CA LEU A 223 -10.06 -5.85 3.18
C LEU A 223 -9.82 -6.23 1.72
N LEU A 224 -8.65 -6.76 1.39
CA LEU A 224 -8.35 -7.25 0.06
C LEU A 224 -9.18 -8.49 -0.29
N LYS A 225 -9.24 -9.49 0.59
CA LYS A 225 -10.05 -10.70 0.40
C LYS A 225 -11.54 -10.38 0.27
N PHE A 226 -12.05 -9.40 1.01
CA PHE A 226 -13.41 -8.86 0.84
C PHE A 226 -13.65 -8.25 -0.54
N LYS A 227 -12.71 -7.45 -1.06
CA LYS A 227 -12.83 -6.89 -2.42
C LYS A 227 -12.86 -8.00 -3.47
N LEU A 228 -11.98 -9.00 -3.34
CA LEU A 228 -11.97 -10.16 -4.23
C LEU A 228 -13.28 -10.94 -4.14
N LEU A 229 -13.81 -11.17 -2.93
CA LEU A 229 -15.09 -11.84 -2.74
C LEU A 229 -16.24 -11.08 -3.42
N ALA A 230 -16.26 -9.76 -3.31
CA ALA A 230 -17.23 -8.91 -4.00
C ALA A 230 -17.09 -9.01 -5.54
N ASP A 231 -15.87 -9.03 -6.07
CA ASP A 231 -15.62 -9.20 -7.51
C ASP A 231 -16.09 -10.60 -8.00
N ILE A 232 -15.78 -11.68 -7.26
CA ILE A 232 -16.22 -13.03 -7.61
C ILE A 232 -17.75 -13.18 -7.52
N LYS A 233 -18.39 -12.63 -6.48
CA LYS A 233 -19.87 -12.64 -6.36
C LYS A 233 -20.54 -11.89 -7.52
N GLN A 234 -19.96 -10.78 -7.98
CA GLN A 234 -20.45 -10.07 -9.17
C GLN A 234 -20.33 -10.92 -10.44
N LEU A 235 -19.19 -11.56 -10.68
CA LEU A 235 -19.00 -12.45 -11.83
C LEU A 235 -19.93 -13.67 -11.78
N ARG A 236 -20.14 -14.25 -10.59
CA ARG A 236 -21.11 -15.32 -10.38
C ARG A 236 -22.53 -14.87 -10.72
N ASN A 237 -22.95 -13.70 -10.26
CA ASN A 237 -24.26 -13.14 -10.56
C ASN A 237 -24.46 -12.94 -12.06
N LEU A 238 -23.43 -12.42 -12.74
CA LEU A 238 -23.45 -12.28 -14.19
C LEU A 238 -23.55 -13.65 -14.88
N GLN A 239 -22.89 -14.68 -14.35
CA GLN A 239 -22.98 -16.05 -14.87
C GLN A 239 -24.38 -16.67 -14.71
N LEU A 240 -25.10 -16.37 -13.62
CA LEU A 240 -26.49 -16.82 -13.43
C LEU A 240 -27.44 -16.23 -14.49
N LEU A 241 -27.15 -15.01 -14.96
CA LEU A 241 -27.92 -14.35 -16.02
C LEU A 241 -27.75 -15.01 -17.39
N ARG A 242 -26.82 -15.96 -17.57
CA ARG A 242 -26.69 -16.77 -18.79
C ARG A 242 -27.98 -17.53 -19.13
N THR A 243 -28.83 -17.80 -18.15
CA THR A 243 -30.16 -18.40 -18.38
C THR A 243 -31.12 -17.47 -19.11
N LYS A 244 -30.85 -16.15 -19.12
CA LYS A 244 -31.70 -15.11 -19.70
C LYS A 244 -31.01 -14.29 -20.80
N LEU A 245 -29.68 -14.35 -20.87
CA LEU A 245 -28.86 -13.56 -21.79
C LEU A 245 -28.02 -14.48 -22.70
N PRO A 246 -27.78 -14.08 -23.97
CA PRO A 246 -26.88 -14.81 -24.85
C PRO A 246 -25.47 -14.94 -24.27
N PHE A 247 -24.79 -16.04 -24.62
CA PHE A 247 -23.42 -16.32 -24.17
C PHE A 247 -22.47 -15.15 -24.47
N ASP A 248 -22.52 -14.62 -25.69
CA ASP A 248 -21.62 -13.55 -26.13
C ASP A 248 -21.79 -12.28 -25.30
N VAL A 249 -23.02 -11.93 -24.91
CA VAL A 249 -23.29 -10.74 -24.09
C VAL A 249 -22.65 -10.89 -22.71
N VAL A 250 -22.89 -12.03 -22.04
CA VAL A 250 -22.31 -12.33 -20.73
C VAL A 250 -20.79 -12.34 -20.80
N TYR A 251 -20.22 -12.97 -21.82
CA TYR A 251 -18.78 -13.07 -22.03
C TYR A 251 -18.12 -11.71 -22.28
N LEU A 252 -18.75 -10.85 -23.08
CA LEU A 252 -18.28 -9.48 -23.36
C LEU A 252 -18.37 -8.56 -22.14
N MET A 253 -19.28 -8.82 -21.21
CA MET A 253 -19.45 -8.02 -19.99
C MET A 253 -18.45 -8.39 -18.89
N LYS A 254 -18.05 -9.66 -18.76
CA LYS A 254 -17.13 -10.16 -17.71
C LYS A 254 -15.88 -9.32 -17.49
N PRO A 255 -15.19 -8.80 -18.53
CA PRO A 255 -14.02 -7.96 -18.35
C PRO A 255 -14.25 -6.63 -17.62
N PHE A 256 -15.51 -6.20 -17.45
CA PHE A 256 -15.87 -4.93 -16.82
C PHE A 256 -16.54 -5.12 -15.45
N PHE A 257 -16.76 -6.36 -15.02
CA PHE A 257 -17.46 -6.71 -13.77
C PHE A 257 -16.49 -7.07 -12.65
N HIS A 258 -15.55 -6.16 -12.37
CA HIS A 258 -14.65 -6.23 -11.22
C HIS A 258 -14.15 -4.84 -10.85
N THR A 259 -13.64 -4.70 -9.63
CA THR A 259 -13.16 -3.43 -9.06
C THR A 259 -11.67 -3.44 -8.77
N THR A 260 -11.06 -4.62 -8.67
CA THR A 260 -9.62 -4.78 -8.40
C THR A 260 -8.80 -4.91 -9.69
N ASP A 261 -7.58 -4.40 -9.63
CA ASP A 261 -6.52 -4.56 -10.64
C ASP A 261 -6.02 -6.02 -10.72
N ILE A 262 -6.13 -6.78 -9.63
CA ILE A 262 -5.85 -8.23 -9.60
C ILE A 262 -6.64 -8.96 -10.68
N MET A 263 -7.93 -8.65 -10.80
CA MET A 263 -8.82 -9.31 -11.76
C MET A 263 -8.49 -8.98 -13.23
N GLU A 264 -7.78 -7.88 -13.51
CA GLU A 264 -7.37 -7.53 -14.88
C GLU A 264 -6.48 -8.61 -15.50
N LYS A 265 -5.59 -9.21 -14.71
CA LYS A 265 -4.67 -10.27 -15.14
C LYS A 265 -5.27 -11.68 -15.03
N ARG A 266 -6.33 -11.87 -14.25
CA ARG A 266 -6.96 -13.19 -13.99
C ARG A 266 -8.04 -13.55 -14.99
N LYS A 267 -7.67 -13.72 -16.26
CA LYS A 267 -8.61 -14.19 -17.31
C LYS A 267 -9.14 -15.59 -17.01
N ASP A 268 -8.30 -16.45 -16.42
CA ASP A 268 -8.65 -17.79 -15.96
C ASP A 268 -9.84 -17.78 -14.98
N ILE A 269 -9.88 -16.83 -14.07
CA ILE A 269 -11.00 -16.65 -13.13
C ILE A 269 -12.17 -15.93 -13.79
N ARG A 270 -11.92 -14.80 -14.46
CA ARG A 270 -12.99 -13.98 -15.05
C ARG A 270 -13.83 -14.73 -16.07
N LEU A 271 -13.23 -15.69 -16.77
CA LEU A 271 -13.86 -16.41 -17.86
C LEU A 271 -14.42 -17.78 -17.44
N LEU A 272 -14.44 -18.11 -16.14
CA LEU A 272 -15.10 -19.31 -15.64
C LEU A 272 -16.54 -19.38 -16.18
N ASP A 273 -16.89 -20.52 -16.74
CA ASP A 273 -18.12 -20.77 -17.49
C ASP A 273 -19.21 -21.47 -16.67
N THR A 274 -18.87 -21.86 -15.43
CA THR A 274 -19.76 -22.53 -14.49
C THR A 274 -19.98 -21.69 -13.23
N VAL A 275 -21.19 -21.76 -12.70
CA VAL A 275 -21.51 -21.17 -11.39
C VAL A 275 -20.72 -21.87 -10.28
N SER A 276 -20.57 -23.19 -10.36
CA SER A 276 -19.80 -23.99 -9.40
C SER A 276 -18.33 -23.58 -9.31
N GLY A 277 -17.71 -23.16 -10.42
CA GLY A 277 -16.35 -22.61 -10.42
C GLY A 277 -16.24 -21.36 -9.55
N TYR A 278 -17.18 -20.42 -9.68
CA TYR A 278 -17.22 -19.23 -8.83
C TYR A 278 -17.58 -19.57 -7.38
N GLU A 279 -18.50 -20.50 -7.12
CA GLU A 279 -18.87 -20.92 -5.76
C GLU A 279 -17.69 -21.54 -5.01
N LYS A 280 -16.80 -22.26 -5.70
CA LYS A 280 -15.57 -22.77 -5.09
C LYS A 280 -14.64 -21.64 -4.62
N LEU A 281 -14.46 -20.60 -5.45
CA LEU A 281 -13.64 -19.43 -5.10
C LEU A 281 -14.28 -18.59 -3.99
N ILE A 282 -15.62 -18.44 -4.03
CA ILE A 282 -16.39 -17.78 -2.96
C ILE A 282 -16.13 -18.49 -1.63
N LYS A 283 -16.25 -19.82 -1.61
CA LYS A 283 -16.00 -20.61 -0.41
C LYS A 283 -14.58 -20.42 0.12
N THR A 284 -13.56 -20.51 -0.73
CA THR A 284 -12.17 -20.27 -0.31
C THR A 284 -11.97 -18.88 0.30
N LEU A 285 -12.56 -17.85 -0.30
CA LEU A 285 -12.46 -16.48 0.22
C LEU A 285 -13.26 -16.28 1.52
N GLU A 286 -14.39 -16.96 1.69
CA GLU A 286 -15.16 -16.95 2.94
C GLU A 286 -14.40 -17.67 4.06
N ASP A 287 -13.84 -18.86 3.78
CA ASP A 287 -12.98 -19.60 4.72
C ASP A 287 -11.74 -18.75 5.13
N ASP A 288 -11.11 -18.04 4.17
CA ASP A 288 -10.00 -17.12 4.43
C ASP A 288 -10.42 -15.96 5.36
N LEU A 289 -11.62 -15.40 5.17
CA LEU A 289 -12.11 -14.29 5.98
C LEU A 289 -12.46 -14.73 7.39
N ASP A 290 -13.06 -15.92 7.55
CA ASP A 290 -13.35 -16.50 8.85
C ASP A 290 -12.06 -16.71 9.65
N LEU A 291 -11.02 -17.28 9.00
CA LEU A 291 -9.69 -17.43 9.62
C LEU A 291 -9.09 -16.09 10.05
N LEU A 292 -9.13 -15.08 9.16
CA LEU A 292 -8.59 -13.75 9.48
C LEU A 292 -9.33 -13.10 10.66
N PHE A 293 -10.65 -13.23 10.72
CA PHE A 293 -11.44 -12.69 11.81
C PHE A 293 -11.23 -13.44 13.12
N GLU A 294 -11.03 -14.76 13.07
CA GLU A 294 -10.69 -15.55 14.25
C GLU A 294 -9.38 -15.07 14.86
N ILE A 295 -8.31 -14.94 14.06
CA ILE A 295 -6.99 -14.48 14.53
C ILE A 295 -7.10 -13.06 15.09
N VAL A 296 -7.80 -12.16 14.39
CA VAL A 296 -8.00 -10.78 14.84
C VAL A 296 -8.82 -10.74 16.15
N GLY A 297 -9.84 -11.59 16.29
CA GLY A 297 -10.64 -11.72 17.50
C GLY A 297 -9.80 -12.10 18.71
N ARG A 298 -8.96 -13.15 18.58
CA ARG A 298 -8.01 -13.54 19.64
C ARG A 298 -7.10 -12.40 20.07
N ALA A 299 -6.64 -11.58 19.11
CA ALA A 299 -5.79 -10.42 19.39
C ALA A 299 -6.49 -9.33 20.22
N PHE A 300 -7.78 -9.11 20.00
CA PHE A 300 -8.54 -8.09 20.75
C PHE A 300 -9.07 -8.58 22.10
N GLU A 301 -9.24 -9.89 22.29
CA GLU A 301 -9.71 -10.48 23.55
C GLU A 301 -8.62 -10.59 24.63
N GLY A 302 -7.41 -10.07 24.36
CA GLY A 302 -6.36 -9.94 25.38
C GLY A 302 -5.61 -11.24 25.68
N GLN A 303 -5.65 -12.22 24.78
CA GLN A 303 -4.81 -13.42 24.88
C GLN A 303 -3.35 -13.19 24.44
N TYR A 304 -2.94 -11.94 24.23
CA TYR A 304 -1.57 -11.59 23.85
C TYR A 304 -0.82 -10.97 25.02
N VAL A 305 0.25 -11.65 25.42
CA VAL A 305 1.37 -11.02 26.11
C VAL A 305 2.16 -10.26 25.05
N VAL A 306 2.21 -8.93 25.16
CA VAL A 306 2.99 -8.03 24.29
C VAL A 306 4.49 -8.33 24.44
#